data_AF-A0A7S0JB54-F1
#
_entry.id   AF-A0A7S0JB54-F1
#
_cell.length_a   1.000
_cell.length_b   1.000
_cell.length_c   1.000
_cell.angle_alpha   90.00
_cell.angle_beta   90.00
_cell.angle_gamma   90.00
#
_symmetry.space_group_name_H-M   'P 1'
#
loop_
_entity.id
_entity.type
_entity.pdbx_description
1 polymer ?
#
loop_
_entity_poly.entity_id
_entity_poly.type
_entity_poly.pdbx_seq_one_letter_code
_entity_poly.pdbx_strand_id
1 'polypeptide(L)'
;YGAVRSWGRSPGEGGFVWTADWISRTFHHLALVSWLEATEGWTQLHHADLLSADRVRLLLRGGADVHMQASSDGVSPLGRAASLTPQTGAAQLVLRAARPWSPETHDLFPLAERARARDLLRLGQLLAKQPRFVTQSGALQDAWVACVLPHAVLRPRILAHGQRVTVRHITSQPSLNGKKGHVLLYDALRERYHVVMDGLHRSPADAIVVSLKPTTVIEDMRGDLHASSYQMTDAVQHNSLAVSPVD
;
A
#
# COMPACT_ATOMS: atom_id res chain seq x y z
N TYR A 1 -2.16 7.52 -14.52
CA TYR A 1 -1.47 8.67 -13.91
C TYR A 1 -0.76 8.31 -12.61
N GLY A 2 -0.06 7.17 -12.58
CA GLY A 2 1.18 7.08 -11.79
C GLY A 2 2.27 7.30 -12.83
N ALA A 3 3.22 8.18 -12.57
CA ALA A 3 4.31 8.43 -13.50
C ALA A 3 5.07 7.12 -13.72
N VAL A 4 4.78 6.42 -14.81
CA VAL A 4 5.71 5.45 -15.38
C VAL A 4 6.90 6.31 -15.81
N ARG A 5 7.91 6.43 -14.95
CA ARG A 5 9.10 7.28 -15.14
C ARG A 5 10.06 6.74 -16.22
N SER A 6 9.57 5.92 -17.14
CA SER A 6 10.36 5.43 -18.26
C SER A 6 9.45 5.14 -19.46
N TRP A 7 9.53 6.00 -20.47
CA TRP A 7 9.21 5.56 -21.84
C TRP A 7 10.40 4.75 -22.34
N GLY A 8 10.13 3.52 -22.79
CA GLY A 8 11.13 2.51 -23.12
C GLY A 8 12.04 2.87 -24.30
N ARG A 9 13.28 2.38 -24.17
CA ARG A 9 14.42 2.46 -25.10
C ARG A 9 14.18 1.73 -26.42
N SER A 10 14.83 2.20 -27.50
CA SER A 10 15.38 1.31 -28.53
C SER A 10 16.85 1.00 -28.20
N PRO A 11 17.34 -0.24 -28.39
CA PRO A 11 18.71 -0.62 -28.02
C PRO A 11 19.69 -0.32 -29.16
N GLY A 12 20.46 0.74 -29.01
CA GLY A 12 21.57 1.10 -29.88
C GLY A 12 21.90 2.58 -29.69
N GLU A 13 23.12 2.88 -29.25
CA GLU A 13 23.70 4.22 -29.12
C GLU A 13 23.16 5.12 -27.99
N GLY A 14 23.96 5.29 -26.92
CA GLY A 14 24.07 6.53 -26.12
C GLY A 14 22.83 7.27 -25.59
N GLY A 15 21.65 6.67 -25.55
CA GLY A 15 20.39 7.40 -25.32
C GLY A 15 20.17 7.90 -23.90
N PHE A 16 20.03 9.23 -23.74
CA PHE A 16 19.50 9.89 -22.54
C PHE A 16 18.08 9.41 -22.21
N VAL A 17 17.81 9.13 -20.93
CA VAL A 17 16.46 8.83 -20.44
C VAL A 17 15.78 10.16 -20.08
N TRP A 18 14.85 10.59 -20.93
CA TRP A 18 14.06 11.80 -20.70
C TRP A 18 12.99 11.49 -19.66
N THR A 19 13.29 11.78 -18.39
CA THR A 19 12.29 11.71 -17.31
C THR A 19 11.51 13.02 -17.25
N ALA A 20 10.30 12.98 -16.69
CA ALA A 20 9.51 14.19 -16.47
C ALA A 20 10.25 15.23 -15.60
N ASP A 21 11.07 14.77 -14.65
CA ASP A 21 11.94 15.61 -13.82
C ASP A 21 13.08 16.24 -14.64
N TRP A 22 13.71 15.47 -15.54
CA TRP A 22 14.75 16.00 -16.41
C TRP A 22 14.17 17.07 -17.34
N ILE A 23 13.04 16.79 -18.01
CA ILE A 23 12.40 17.74 -18.93
C ILE A 23 11.97 19.01 -18.18
N SER A 24 11.35 18.88 -17.01
CA SER A 24 10.89 20.05 -16.25
C SER A 24 12.04 20.94 -15.79
N ARG A 25 13.18 20.37 -15.39
CA ARG A 25 14.39 21.13 -15.03
C ARG A 25 15.04 21.77 -16.25
N THR A 26 15.18 21.05 -17.35
CA THR A 26 15.79 21.55 -18.58
C THR A 26 15.00 22.69 -19.21
N PHE A 27 13.67 22.63 -19.15
CA PHE A 27 12.80 23.69 -19.68
C PHE A 27 12.32 24.67 -18.60
N HIS A 28 12.95 24.68 -17.41
CA HIS A 28 12.70 25.61 -16.31
C HIS A 28 11.23 25.71 -15.85
N HIS A 29 10.49 24.61 -15.91
CA HIS A 29 9.13 24.53 -15.38
C HIS A 29 9.14 24.32 -13.86
N LEU A 30 9.52 25.38 -13.12
CA LEU A 30 9.71 25.33 -11.66
C LEU A 30 8.48 24.78 -10.91
N ALA A 31 7.27 25.16 -11.32
CA ALA A 31 6.04 24.65 -10.71
C ALA A 31 5.89 23.12 -10.85
N LEU A 32 6.31 22.56 -11.99
CA LEU A 32 6.27 21.11 -12.23
C LEU A 32 7.38 20.39 -11.45
N VAL A 33 8.57 21.00 -11.33
CA VAL A 33 9.65 20.48 -10.48
C VAL A 33 9.19 20.40 -9.02
N SER A 34 8.67 21.49 -8.47
CA SER A 34 8.17 21.52 -7.10
C SER A 34 7.02 20.54 -6.87
N TRP A 35 6.13 20.36 -7.86
CA TRP A 35 5.07 19.36 -7.76
C TRP A 35 5.60 17.92 -7.77
N LEU A 36 6.59 17.62 -8.62
CA LEU A 36 7.21 16.28 -8.69
C LEU A 36 7.99 15.94 -7.42
N GLU A 37 8.63 16.93 -6.79
CA GLU A 37 9.31 16.79 -5.50
C GLU A 37 8.30 16.60 -4.37
N ALA A 38 7.24 17.42 -4.31
CA ALA A 38 6.21 17.33 -3.28
C ALA A 38 5.42 16.00 -3.32
N THR A 39 5.25 15.42 -4.51
CA THR A 39 4.50 14.17 -4.72
C THR A 39 5.41 12.94 -4.85
N GLU A 40 6.68 13.05 -4.44
CA GLU A 40 7.59 11.92 -4.44
C GLU A 40 7.08 10.80 -3.49
N GLY A 41 7.08 9.56 -3.98
CA GLY A 41 6.54 8.42 -3.23
C GLY A 41 5.00 8.33 -3.19
N TRP A 42 4.28 9.26 -3.82
CA TRP A 42 2.82 9.20 -3.89
C TRP A 42 2.35 8.10 -4.85
N THR A 43 1.37 7.32 -4.40
CA THR A 43 0.61 6.40 -5.27
C THR A 43 -0.50 7.10 -6.03
N GLN A 44 -1.07 6.42 -7.03
CA GLN A 44 -2.25 6.92 -7.75
C GLN A 44 -3.43 7.26 -6.81
N LEU A 45 -3.59 6.57 -5.67
CA LEU A 45 -4.67 6.87 -4.73
C LEU A 45 -4.45 8.16 -3.94
N HIS A 46 -3.22 8.67 -3.82
CA HIS A 46 -2.98 9.98 -3.19
C HIS A 46 -3.58 11.11 -4.01
N HIS A 47 -3.67 10.93 -5.34
CA HIS A 47 -4.26 11.88 -6.28
C HIS A 47 -5.77 11.68 -6.47
N ALA A 48 -6.49 11.19 -5.46
CA ALA A 48 -7.92 10.91 -5.58
C ALA A 48 -8.77 12.16 -5.92
N ASP A 49 -8.28 13.36 -5.62
CA ASP A 49 -8.87 14.64 -6.03
C ASP A 49 -8.87 14.85 -7.55
N LEU A 50 -7.87 14.31 -8.25
CA LEU A 50 -7.72 14.42 -9.70
C LEU A 50 -8.32 13.23 -10.47
N LEU A 51 -8.72 12.16 -9.78
CA LEU A 51 -9.23 10.94 -10.39
C LEU A 51 -10.76 10.88 -10.40
N SER A 52 -11.32 10.24 -11.42
CA SER A 52 -12.74 9.88 -11.42
C SER A 52 -13.03 8.79 -10.38
N ALA A 53 -14.27 8.76 -9.89
CA ALA A 53 -14.73 7.74 -8.95
C ALA A 53 -14.51 6.31 -9.50
N ASP A 54 -14.75 6.09 -10.80
CA ASP A 54 -14.54 4.78 -11.43
C ASP A 54 -13.07 4.38 -11.50
N ARG A 55 -12.17 5.35 -11.73
CA ARG A 55 -10.73 5.08 -11.71
C ARG A 55 -10.27 4.68 -10.31
N VAL A 56 -10.76 5.35 -9.27
CA VAL A 56 -10.47 4.98 -7.89
C VAL A 56 -11.05 3.60 -7.56
N ARG A 57 -12.28 3.28 -7.99
CA ARG A 57 -12.85 1.92 -7.83
C ARG A 57 -11.97 0.85 -8.47
N LEU A 58 -11.48 1.08 -9.68
CA LEU A 58 -10.58 0.14 -10.36
C LEU A 58 -9.27 -0.05 -9.59
N LEU A 59 -8.69 1.02 -9.06
CA LEU A 59 -7.47 0.94 -8.24
C LEU A 59 -7.71 0.13 -6.96
N LEU A 60 -8.81 0.42 -6.25
CA LEU A 60 -9.17 -0.29 -5.02
C LEU A 60 -9.45 -1.78 -5.26
N ARG A 61 -10.15 -2.12 -6.36
CA ARG A 61 -10.37 -3.51 -6.79
C ARG A 61 -9.09 -4.19 -7.31
N GLY A 62 -8.11 -3.41 -7.74
CA GLY A 62 -6.76 -3.87 -8.04
C GLY A 62 -5.88 -4.05 -6.80
N GLY A 63 -6.39 -3.73 -5.61
CA GLY A 63 -5.69 -3.88 -4.33
C GLY A 63 -4.83 -2.69 -3.91
N ALA A 64 -4.93 -1.54 -4.58
CA ALA A 64 -4.18 -0.36 -4.17
C ALA A 64 -4.38 -0.06 -2.67
N ASP A 65 -3.27 0.11 -1.95
CA ASP A 65 -3.28 0.26 -0.50
C ASP A 65 -3.67 1.68 -0.10
N VAL A 66 -4.70 1.79 0.73
CA VAL A 66 -5.24 3.06 1.24
C VAL A 66 -4.44 3.60 2.43
N HIS A 67 -3.60 2.78 3.05
CA HIS A 67 -2.79 3.11 4.23
C HIS A 67 -1.31 3.35 3.90
N MET A 68 -0.91 3.19 2.64
CA MET A 68 0.47 3.40 2.22
C MET A 68 0.91 4.83 2.52
N GLN A 69 2.02 4.99 3.25
CA GLN A 69 2.56 6.31 3.57
C GLN A 69 3.55 6.71 2.48
N ALA A 70 3.38 7.92 1.94
CA ALA A 70 4.35 8.50 1.04
C ALA A 70 5.68 8.77 1.75
N SER A 71 6.79 8.55 1.04
CA SER A 71 8.13 8.80 1.59
C SER A 71 8.44 10.30 1.79
N SER A 72 7.76 11.18 1.06
CA SER A 72 7.99 12.64 1.12
C SER A 72 7.44 13.27 2.40
N ASP A 73 6.20 12.94 2.77
CA ASP A 73 5.45 13.63 3.83
C ASP A 73 4.77 12.67 4.83
N GLY A 74 4.89 11.35 4.63
CA GLY A 74 4.25 10.33 5.47
C GLY A 74 2.73 10.27 5.35
N VAL A 75 2.14 11.05 4.45
CA VAL A 75 0.69 11.10 4.25
C VAL A 75 0.24 9.82 3.57
N SER A 76 -0.90 9.28 4.02
CA SER A 76 -1.55 8.15 3.35
C SER A 76 -2.68 8.60 2.44
N PRO A 77 -3.09 7.81 1.42
CA PRO A 77 -4.27 8.12 0.62
C PRO A 77 -5.51 8.34 1.47
N LEU A 78 -5.67 7.57 2.54
CA LEU A 78 -6.76 7.73 3.51
C LEU A 78 -6.70 9.08 4.23
N GLY A 79 -5.52 9.45 4.75
CA GLY A 79 -5.31 10.75 5.41
C GLY A 79 -5.52 11.92 4.44
N ARG A 80 -5.09 11.77 3.18
CA ARG A 80 -5.34 12.75 2.14
C ARG A 80 -6.84 12.88 1.84
N ALA A 81 -7.54 11.77 1.61
CA ALA A 81 -8.98 11.76 1.35
C ALA A 81 -9.80 12.39 2.49
N ALA A 82 -9.38 12.21 3.75
CA ALA A 82 -9.99 12.83 4.91
C ALA A 82 -9.77 14.36 4.96
N SER A 83 -8.65 14.87 4.46
CA SER A 83 -8.31 16.31 4.46
C SER A 83 -8.84 17.10 3.25
N LEU A 84 -9.32 16.43 2.19
CA LEU A 84 -9.84 17.11 1.00
C LEU A 84 -11.19 17.79 1.26
N THR A 85 -11.27 19.10 0.99
CA THR A 85 -12.53 19.87 1.01
C THR A 85 -12.74 20.59 -0.32
N PRO A 86 -13.87 20.37 -1.02
CA PRO A 86 -14.97 19.46 -0.70
C PRO A 86 -14.62 17.97 -0.89
N GLN A 87 -15.26 17.08 -0.14
CA GLN A 87 -15.10 15.63 -0.32
C GLN A 87 -15.64 15.19 -1.70
N THR A 88 -14.74 14.85 -2.61
CA THR A 88 -15.09 14.30 -3.92
C THR A 88 -15.63 12.87 -3.79
N GLY A 89 -16.41 12.40 -4.78
CA GLY A 89 -16.87 11.01 -4.82
C GLY A 89 -15.72 9.99 -4.83
N ALA A 90 -14.56 10.38 -5.38
CA ALA A 90 -13.33 9.59 -5.34
C ALA A 90 -12.74 9.52 -3.92
N ALA A 91 -12.67 10.63 -3.18
CA ALA A 91 -12.22 10.63 -1.78
C ALA A 91 -13.14 9.78 -0.88
N GLN A 92 -14.46 9.86 -1.08
CA GLN A 92 -15.43 9.05 -0.34
C GLN A 92 -15.23 7.53 -0.56
N LEU A 93 -14.83 7.12 -1.76
CA LEU A 93 -14.52 5.72 -2.04
C LEU A 93 -13.27 5.24 -1.30
N VAL A 94 -12.24 6.09 -1.16
CA VAL A 94 -11.04 5.77 -0.38
C VAL A 94 -11.41 5.63 1.11
N LEU A 95 -12.19 6.56 1.65
CA LEU A 95 -12.70 6.49 3.04
C LEU A 95 -13.50 5.21 3.27
N ARG A 96 -14.39 4.85 2.34
CA ARG A 96 -15.20 3.62 2.43
C ARG A 96 -14.34 2.36 2.32
N ALA A 97 -13.30 2.38 1.51
CA ALA A 97 -12.39 1.25 1.34
C ALA A 97 -11.58 0.94 2.61
N ALA A 98 -11.28 1.93 3.45
CA ALA A 98 -10.57 1.70 4.71
C ALA A 98 -11.42 1.00 5.78
N ARG A 99 -12.73 0.87 5.58
CA ARG A 99 -13.61 0.14 6.50
C ARG A 99 -13.43 -1.38 6.34
N PRO A 100 -13.65 -2.17 7.42
CA PRO A 100 -13.66 -3.63 7.34
C PRO A 100 -14.65 -4.16 6.29
N TRP A 101 -14.51 -5.44 5.95
CA TRP A 101 -15.43 -6.10 5.03
C TRP A 101 -16.85 -6.02 5.59
N SER A 102 -17.80 -5.61 4.76
CA SER A 102 -19.23 -5.61 5.04
C SER A 102 -20.01 -5.64 3.72
N PRO A 103 -21.34 -5.89 3.74
CA PRO A 103 -22.19 -5.78 2.54
C PRO A 103 -22.13 -4.40 1.84
N GLU A 104 -21.68 -3.35 2.52
CA GLU A 104 -21.55 -2.00 1.95
C GLU A 104 -20.15 -1.72 1.37
N THR A 105 -19.15 -2.50 1.77
CA THR A 105 -17.74 -2.28 1.40
C THR A 105 -17.16 -3.38 0.52
N HIS A 106 -17.81 -4.56 0.47
CA HIS A 106 -17.27 -5.75 -0.20
C HIS A 106 -16.98 -5.54 -1.68
N ASP A 107 -17.71 -4.63 -2.33
CA ASP A 107 -17.56 -4.34 -3.75
C ASP A 107 -16.23 -3.65 -4.08
N LEU A 108 -15.62 -3.00 -3.08
CA LEU A 108 -14.32 -2.33 -3.19
C LEU A 108 -13.14 -3.25 -2.88
N PHE A 109 -13.37 -4.47 -2.38
CA PHE A 109 -12.29 -5.42 -2.09
C PHE A 109 -11.72 -6.00 -3.40
N PRO A 110 -10.43 -6.40 -3.40
CA PRO A 110 -9.83 -6.99 -4.59
C PRO A 110 -10.44 -8.36 -4.92
N LEU A 111 -10.18 -8.84 -6.14
CA LEU A 111 -10.83 -10.04 -6.67
C LEU A 111 -10.59 -11.27 -5.79
N ALA A 112 -9.36 -11.44 -5.28
CA ALA A 112 -8.95 -12.53 -4.41
C ALA A 112 -9.79 -12.57 -3.13
N GLU A 113 -9.90 -11.43 -2.45
CA GLU A 113 -10.61 -11.30 -1.18
C GLU A 113 -12.12 -11.45 -1.37
N ARG A 114 -12.66 -10.98 -2.50
CA ARG A 114 -14.07 -11.22 -2.84
C ARG A 114 -14.36 -12.70 -3.12
N ALA A 115 -13.44 -13.41 -3.77
CA ALA A 115 -13.55 -14.85 -3.98
C ALA A 115 -13.50 -15.60 -2.63
N ARG A 116 -12.57 -15.21 -1.75
CA ARG A 116 -12.49 -15.75 -0.38
C ARG A 116 -13.77 -15.47 0.43
N ALA A 117 -14.31 -14.26 0.35
CA ALA A 117 -15.55 -13.89 1.03
C ALA A 117 -16.71 -14.78 0.58
N ARG A 118 -16.83 -15.03 -0.74
CA ARG A 118 -17.85 -15.94 -1.29
C ARG A 118 -17.72 -17.35 -0.70
N ASP A 119 -16.49 -17.87 -0.62
CA ASP A 119 -16.26 -19.23 -0.13
C ASP A 119 -16.57 -19.32 1.38
N LEU A 120 -16.19 -18.30 2.17
CA LEU A 120 -16.55 -18.20 3.58
C LEU A 120 -18.05 -18.03 3.82
N LEU A 121 -18.75 -17.27 2.97
CA LEU A 121 -20.21 -17.15 3.03
C LEU A 121 -20.88 -18.50 2.79
N ARG A 122 -20.38 -19.27 1.81
CA ARG A 122 -20.89 -20.62 1.53
C ARG A 122 -20.67 -21.56 2.73
N LEU A 123 -19.52 -21.47 3.38
CA LEU A 123 -19.25 -22.23 4.61
C LEU A 123 -20.20 -21.84 5.74
N GLY A 124 -20.42 -20.54 5.96
CA GLY A 124 -21.39 -20.04 6.94
C GLY A 124 -22.80 -20.55 6.68
N GLN A 125 -23.24 -20.56 5.42
CA GLN A 125 -24.54 -21.12 5.02
C GLN A 125 -24.64 -22.63 5.28
N LEU A 126 -23.60 -23.40 4.95
CA LEU A 126 -23.58 -24.85 5.20
C LEU A 126 -23.56 -25.17 6.69
N LEU A 127 -22.88 -24.35 7.50
CA LEU A 127 -22.88 -24.47 8.95
C LEU A 127 -24.25 -24.16 9.53
N ALA A 128 -24.90 -23.08 9.08
CA ALA A 128 -26.23 -22.67 9.53
C ALA A 128 -27.31 -23.73 9.23
N LYS A 129 -27.13 -24.52 8.17
CA LYS A 129 -28.03 -25.61 7.79
C LYS A 129 -27.81 -26.91 8.57
N GLN A 130 -26.81 -26.99 9.45
CA GLN A 130 -26.61 -28.18 10.27
C GLN A 130 -27.83 -28.40 11.20
N PRO A 131 -28.25 -29.66 11.44
CA PRO A 131 -29.43 -29.94 12.27
C PRO A 131 -29.41 -29.27 13.65
N ARG A 132 -28.21 -29.12 14.22
CA ARG A 132 -27.99 -28.47 15.53
C ARG A 132 -28.24 -26.95 15.55
N PHE A 133 -28.34 -26.30 14.39
CA PHE A 133 -28.50 -24.85 14.23
C PHE A 133 -29.73 -24.47 13.40
N VAL A 134 -30.59 -25.44 13.04
CA VAL A 134 -31.69 -25.21 12.09
C VAL A 134 -32.65 -24.11 12.56
N THR A 135 -32.90 -24.01 13.87
CA THR A 135 -33.78 -22.99 14.47
C THR A 135 -33.11 -21.62 14.60
N GLN A 136 -31.78 -21.54 14.53
CA GLN A 136 -31.00 -20.29 14.58
C GLN A 136 -30.28 -19.99 13.25
N SER A 137 -30.67 -20.62 12.15
CA SER A 137 -29.96 -20.47 10.87
C SER A 137 -29.82 -19.01 10.43
N GLY A 138 -30.86 -18.19 10.62
CA GLY A 138 -30.82 -16.74 10.32
C GLY A 138 -29.82 -15.99 11.21
N ALA A 139 -29.98 -16.10 12.53
CA ALA A 139 -29.09 -15.44 13.50
C ALA A 139 -27.62 -15.87 13.34
N LEU A 140 -27.35 -17.12 12.98
CA LEU A 140 -26.00 -17.58 12.71
C LEU A 140 -25.43 -16.95 11.43
N GLN A 141 -26.25 -16.80 10.37
CA GLN A 141 -25.82 -16.12 9.15
C GLN A 141 -25.53 -14.64 9.41
N ASP A 142 -26.39 -13.97 10.18
CA ASP A 142 -26.20 -12.56 10.56
C ASP A 142 -24.90 -12.39 11.36
N ALA A 143 -24.68 -13.24 12.37
CA ALA A 143 -23.45 -13.24 13.15
C ALA A 143 -22.22 -13.57 12.29
N TRP A 144 -22.36 -14.46 11.30
CA TRP A 144 -21.26 -14.79 10.38
C TRP A 144 -20.86 -13.59 9.51
N VAL A 145 -21.84 -12.89 8.94
CA VAL A 145 -21.60 -11.70 8.13
C VAL A 145 -21.09 -10.54 8.98
N ALA A 146 -21.64 -10.34 10.18
CA ALA A 146 -21.32 -9.20 11.03
C ALA A 146 -20.02 -9.38 11.85
N CYS A 147 -19.66 -10.61 12.22
CA CYS A 147 -18.55 -10.87 13.14
C CYS A 147 -17.44 -11.71 12.50
N VAL A 148 -17.75 -12.67 11.63
CA VAL A 148 -16.71 -13.55 11.06
C VAL A 148 -16.05 -12.91 9.85
N LEU A 149 -16.83 -12.43 8.89
CA LEU A 149 -16.29 -11.91 7.64
C LEU A 149 -15.40 -10.66 7.79
N PRO A 150 -15.71 -9.67 8.63
CA PRO A 150 -14.85 -8.50 8.82
C PRO A 150 -13.44 -8.82 9.32
N HIS A 151 -13.28 -9.95 10.03
CA HIS A 151 -12.00 -10.41 10.55
C HIS A 151 -11.32 -11.45 9.64
N ALA A 152 -12.10 -12.23 8.90
CA ALA A 152 -11.59 -13.27 8.01
C ALA A 152 -11.21 -12.75 6.61
N VAL A 153 -11.80 -11.65 6.16
CA VAL A 153 -11.56 -11.03 4.86
C VAL A 153 -10.90 -9.67 5.05
N LEU A 154 -9.57 -9.68 4.99
CA LEU A 154 -8.75 -8.48 5.16
C LEU A 154 -8.27 -7.98 3.79
N ARG A 155 -8.10 -6.66 3.66
CA ARG A 155 -7.43 -6.10 2.48
C ARG A 155 -5.94 -6.47 2.51
N PRO A 156 -5.36 -6.86 1.37
CA PRO A 156 -3.92 -7.01 1.27
C PRO A 156 -3.30 -5.62 1.38
N ARG A 157 -2.33 -5.46 2.28
CA ARG A 157 -1.41 -4.33 2.19
C ARG A 157 -0.53 -4.58 0.98
N ILE A 158 -0.74 -3.81 -0.09
CA ILE A 158 0.13 -3.88 -1.26
C ILE A 158 1.40 -3.12 -0.95
N LEU A 159 2.53 -3.81 -0.97
CA LEU A 159 3.85 -3.21 -0.79
C LEU A 159 4.18 -2.32 -2.00
N ALA A 160 4.67 -1.11 -1.73
CA ALA A 160 4.97 -0.09 -2.72
C ALA A 160 6.09 -0.51 -3.66
N HIS A 161 6.13 0.07 -4.87
CA HIS A 161 7.34 0.02 -5.69
C HIS A 161 8.51 0.61 -4.90
N GLY A 162 9.65 -0.09 -4.89
CA GLY A 162 10.84 0.27 -4.14
C GLY A 162 10.80 -0.11 -2.65
N GLN A 163 9.69 -0.66 -2.13
CA GLN A 163 9.62 -1.03 -0.73
C GLN A 163 10.54 -2.22 -0.43
N ARG A 164 11.32 -2.07 0.65
CA ARG A 164 12.28 -3.07 1.10
C ARG A 164 11.57 -4.22 1.80
N VAL A 165 11.87 -5.43 1.36
CA VAL A 165 11.19 -6.64 1.80
C VAL A 165 12.17 -7.75 2.11
N THR A 166 11.82 -8.58 3.09
CA THR A 166 12.50 -9.84 3.37
C THR A 166 11.64 -10.99 2.88
N VAL A 167 12.26 -11.87 2.12
CA VAL A 167 11.61 -13.05 1.57
C VAL A 167 11.58 -14.17 2.62
N ARG A 168 10.42 -14.76 2.88
CA ARG A 168 10.25 -15.89 3.80
C ARG A 168 9.28 -16.93 3.25
N HIS A 169 9.33 -18.13 3.81
CA HIS A 169 8.37 -19.22 3.54
C HIS A 169 8.32 -19.67 2.06
N ILE A 170 9.41 -19.54 1.31
CA ILE A 170 9.54 -20.16 -0.01
C ILE A 170 9.96 -21.62 0.14
N THR A 171 9.08 -22.53 -0.25
CA THR A 171 9.34 -23.97 -0.24
C THR A 171 10.10 -24.43 -1.48
N SER A 172 9.83 -23.83 -2.65
CA SER A 172 10.43 -24.24 -3.93
C SER A 172 11.91 -23.83 -4.08
N GLN A 173 12.33 -22.80 -3.36
CA GLN A 173 13.70 -22.29 -3.41
C GLN A 173 14.11 -21.75 -2.02
N PRO A 174 14.40 -22.64 -1.05
CA PRO A 174 14.64 -22.24 0.34
C PRO A 174 15.84 -21.31 0.54
N SER A 175 16.80 -21.31 -0.39
CA SER A 175 17.99 -20.45 -0.37
C SER A 175 17.68 -18.96 -0.54
N LEU A 176 16.45 -18.61 -0.92
CA LEU A 176 15.97 -17.22 -0.96
C LEU A 176 15.38 -16.76 0.37
N ASN A 177 15.07 -17.66 1.30
CA ASN A 177 14.52 -17.28 2.60
C ASN A 177 15.58 -16.51 3.42
N GLY A 178 15.17 -15.37 3.97
CA GLY A 178 16.05 -14.45 4.70
C GLY A 178 16.78 -13.44 3.83
N LYS A 179 16.75 -13.58 2.49
CA LYS A 179 17.29 -12.57 1.58
C LYS A 179 16.37 -11.36 1.49
N LYS A 180 16.97 -10.19 1.28
CA LYS A 180 16.28 -8.91 1.15
C LYS A 180 16.18 -8.51 -0.32
N GLY A 181 15.20 -7.67 -0.64
CA GLY A 181 15.02 -7.11 -1.96
C GLY A 181 14.09 -5.92 -1.95
N HIS A 182 13.82 -5.37 -3.13
CA HIS A 182 12.93 -4.25 -3.35
C HIS A 182 11.78 -4.69 -4.25
N VAL A 183 10.55 -4.34 -3.88
CA VAL A 183 9.38 -4.65 -4.69
C VAL A 183 9.43 -3.81 -5.97
N LEU A 184 9.41 -4.47 -7.13
CA LEU A 184 9.31 -3.79 -8.42
C LEU A 184 7.84 -3.49 -8.72
N LEU A 185 6.97 -4.50 -8.67
CA LEU A 185 5.54 -4.32 -8.93
C LEU A 185 4.73 -5.48 -8.36
N TYR A 186 3.43 -5.25 -8.18
CA TYR A 186 2.48 -6.31 -7.87
C TYR A 186 1.69 -6.68 -9.14
N ASP A 187 1.81 -7.92 -9.60
CA ASP A 187 0.96 -8.49 -10.65
C ASP A 187 -0.37 -8.91 -10.01
N ALA A 188 -1.39 -8.08 -10.17
CA ALA A 188 -2.73 -8.32 -9.64
C ALA A 188 -3.47 -9.48 -10.33
N LEU A 189 -3.08 -9.87 -11.55
CA LEU A 189 -3.69 -11.01 -12.25
C LEU A 189 -3.16 -12.34 -11.70
N ARG A 190 -1.88 -12.37 -11.34
CA ARG A 190 -1.22 -13.56 -10.79
C ARG A 190 -1.13 -13.57 -9.27
N GLU A 191 -1.55 -12.48 -8.64
CA GLU A 191 -1.47 -12.23 -7.20
C GLU A 191 -0.04 -12.45 -6.68
N ARG A 192 0.93 -11.82 -7.36
CA ARG A 192 2.36 -11.96 -7.02
C ARG A 192 3.14 -10.66 -7.11
N TYR A 193 4.02 -10.44 -6.13
CA TYR A 193 5.05 -9.42 -6.18
C TYR A 193 6.20 -9.86 -7.07
N HIS A 194 6.65 -8.97 -7.93
CA HIS A 194 7.95 -9.06 -8.55
C HIS A 194 8.94 -8.31 -7.67
N VAL A 195 9.92 -9.01 -7.11
CA VAL A 195 10.91 -8.45 -6.17
C VAL A 195 12.30 -8.57 -6.78
N VAL A 196 13.03 -7.47 -6.83
CA VAL A 196 14.44 -7.42 -7.19
C VAL A 196 15.26 -7.73 -5.94
N MET A 197 16.05 -8.81 -5.96
CA MET A 197 16.76 -9.28 -4.77
C MET A 197 18.14 -8.61 -4.58
N ASP A 198 18.45 -8.09 -3.40
CA ASP A 198 19.72 -7.40 -3.15
C ASP A 198 20.95 -8.31 -3.36
N GLY A 199 22.02 -7.76 -3.95
CA GLY A 199 23.34 -8.41 -4.02
C GLY A 199 23.47 -9.57 -5.01
N LEU A 200 22.46 -9.79 -5.87
CA LEU A 200 22.46 -10.87 -6.87
C LEU A 200 22.70 -10.37 -8.31
N HIS A 201 23.27 -9.18 -8.48
CA HIS A 201 23.48 -8.55 -9.80
C HIS A 201 24.74 -7.67 -9.81
N ARG A 202 25.47 -7.65 -10.93
CA ARG A 202 26.57 -6.68 -11.18
C ARG A 202 26.09 -5.36 -11.80
N SER A 203 24.87 -5.33 -12.35
CA SER A 203 24.29 -4.19 -13.07
C SER A 203 22.75 -4.22 -12.94
N PRO A 204 22.04 -3.07 -13.00
CA PRO A 204 20.57 -3.01 -12.96
C PRO A 204 19.88 -3.86 -14.04
N ALA A 205 20.56 -4.15 -15.15
CA ALA A 205 20.05 -4.98 -16.24
C ALA A 205 20.06 -6.50 -15.92
N ASP A 206 20.88 -6.93 -14.97
CA ASP A 206 21.01 -8.34 -14.54
C ASP A 206 20.20 -8.63 -13.26
N ALA A 207 19.30 -7.72 -12.90
CA ALA A 207 18.51 -7.80 -11.69
C ALA A 207 17.69 -9.11 -11.64
N ILE A 208 17.95 -9.96 -10.65
CA ILE A 208 17.14 -11.18 -10.44
C ILE A 208 15.79 -10.74 -9.88
N VAL A 209 14.77 -10.80 -10.75
CA VAL A 209 13.38 -10.54 -10.40
C VAL A 209 12.71 -11.86 -10.02
N VAL A 210 12.24 -11.95 -8.77
CA VAL A 210 11.54 -13.13 -8.26
C VAL A 210 10.05 -12.82 -8.12
N SER A 211 9.20 -13.71 -8.64
CA SER A 211 7.74 -13.61 -8.54
C SER A 211 7.22 -14.34 -7.30
N LEU A 212 6.75 -13.61 -6.31
CA LEU A 212 6.48 -14.07 -4.94
C LEU A 212 5.03 -13.83 -4.53
N LYS A 213 4.44 -14.76 -3.77
CA LYS A 213 3.09 -14.56 -3.22
C LYS A 213 3.13 -13.51 -2.09
N PRO A 214 2.04 -12.77 -1.83
CA PRO A 214 1.96 -11.86 -0.70
C PRO A 214 2.32 -12.48 0.65
N THR A 215 1.98 -13.75 0.85
CA THR A 215 2.30 -14.50 2.08
C THR A 215 3.79 -14.81 2.27
N THR A 216 4.60 -14.65 1.21
CA THR A 216 6.05 -14.94 1.22
C THR A 216 6.92 -13.68 1.29
N VAL A 217 6.30 -12.51 1.19
CA VAL A 217 6.98 -11.22 1.23
C VAL A 217 6.60 -10.53 2.53
N ILE A 218 7.57 -10.30 3.40
CA ILE A 218 7.36 -9.60 4.65
C ILE A 218 8.09 -8.26 4.58
N GLU A 219 7.38 -7.20 4.91
CA GLU A 219 7.95 -5.86 5.08
C GLU A 219 9.07 -5.90 6.13
N ASP A 220 10.24 -5.38 5.78
CA ASP A 220 11.34 -5.25 6.74
C ASP A 220 11.14 -3.96 7.55
N MET A 221 10.33 -4.02 8.61
CA MET A 221 10.09 -2.88 9.53
C MET A 221 11.36 -2.42 10.30
N ARG A 222 12.53 -3.05 10.08
CA ARG A 222 13.79 -2.70 10.77
C ARG A 222 14.68 -1.74 9.99
N GLY A 223 14.24 -1.23 8.84
CA GLY A 223 15.00 -0.26 8.05
C GLY A 223 15.06 1.16 8.64
N ASP A 224 14.06 1.57 9.43
CA ASP A 224 13.87 2.98 9.80
C ASP A 224 14.47 3.39 11.15
N LEU A 225 15.23 2.51 11.81
CA LEU A 225 15.83 2.81 13.13
C LEU A 225 17.32 3.20 13.09
N HIS A 226 17.94 3.34 11.92
CA HIS A 226 19.37 3.69 11.85
C HIS A 226 19.74 5.00 11.13
N ALA A 227 18.75 5.83 10.78
CA ALA A 227 19.00 7.14 10.16
C ALA A 227 18.32 8.31 10.88
N SER A 228 18.22 8.25 12.22
CA SER A 228 18.03 9.47 13.03
C SER A 228 18.73 9.32 14.39
N SER A 229 20.02 9.04 14.31
CA SER A 229 21.00 9.36 15.35
C SER A 229 21.60 10.72 14.98
N TYR A 230 20.84 11.82 15.15
CA TYR A 230 21.41 13.16 15.11
C TYR A 230 20.67 14.09 16.08
N GLN A 231 21.41 14.47 17.13
CA GLN A 231 21.28 15.67 17.97
C GLN A 231 20.15 15.73 18.99
N MET A 232 20.38 15.00 20.09
CA MET A 232 19.93 15.41 21.42
C MET A 232 21.12 16.06 22.14
N THR A 233 21.46 17.28 21.74
CA THR A 233 22.29 18.21 22.52
C THR A 233 21.63 19.58 22.47
N ASP A 234 21.44 20.15 23.66
CA ASP A 234 21.08 21.55 23.92
C ASP A 234 19.61 21.96 23.77
N ALA A 235 18.81 21.56 24.75
CA ALA A 235 17.68 22.37 25.25
C ALA A 235 17.26 21.93 26.68
N VAL A 236 18.19 21.96 27.64
CA VAL A 236 17.83 22.04 29.07
C VAL A 236 18.55 23.25 29.65
N GLN A 237 18.12 24.43 29.24
CA GLN A 237 18.31 25.66 29.98
C GLN A 237 17.07 26.53 29.77
N HIS A 238 16.51 26.96 30.91
CA HIS A 238 15.42 27.91 31.07
C HIS A 238 13.99 27.37 30.92
N ASN A 239 13.44 26.85 32.03
CA ASN A 239 12.33 27.55 32.66
C ASN A 239 12.25 27.25 34.17
N SER A 240 13.08 27.93 34.94
CA SER A 240 12.89 28.10 36.39
C SER A 240 12.11 29.38 36.60
N LEU A 241 10.79 29.28 36.78
CA LEU A 241 9.95 30.32 37.38
C LEU A 241 8.95 29.58 38.28
N ALA A 242 9.28 29.42 39.56
CA ALA A 242 8.90 30.32 40.63
C ALA A 242 7.40 30.22 40.95
N VAL A 243 7.05 29.20 41.73
CA VAL A 243 5.90 29.28 42.65
C VAL A 243 6.50 29.63 44.02
N SER A 244 6.38 30.90 44.41
CA SER A 244 6.55 31.31 45.80
C SER A 244 5.20 31.22 46.52
N PRO A 245 5.19 30.83 47.82
CA PRO A 245 4.01 30.77 48.67
C PRO A 245 3.71 32.14 49.30
N VAL A 246 2.81 32.18 50.30
CA VAL A 246 2.35 33.29 51.18
C VAL A 246 0.88 33.65 50.85
N ASP A 247 -0.12 33.52 51.72
CA ASP A 247 -0.26 33.23 53.17
C ASP A 247 -1.57 32.46 53.41
#